data_AF-A0AAN6P6V3-F1
#
_entry.id   AF-A0AAN6P6V3-F1
#
_cell.length_a   1.000
_cell.length_b   1.000
_cell.length_c   1.000
_cell.angle_alpha   90.00
_cell.angle_beta   90.00
_cell.angle_gamma   90.00
#
_symmetry.space_group_name_H-M   'P 1'
#
loop_
_entity.id
_entity.type
_entity.pdbx_description
1 polymer ?
#
loop_
_entity_poly.entity_id
_entity_poly.type
_entity_poly.pdbx_seq_one_letter_code
_entity_poly.pdbx_strand_id
1 'polypeptide(L)'
;MLCGDLIAVRLCLLCAAREAVTAAGTQGNHAEVMVPALVHTCSSTNPCKVGCCGNGGDKNNAFICGTGPTFCAPGNCTSNCDYKAECNPGGWGSQYFVSEKCPLNVCCSKFGFCGTTEEFCGDTQVPRPSCGSGSKTTQKRRVAYYEGWATGNPCGVMLPNQIPLGLWTHINVAFASVDPNAFQLVPQDGIPYSITEQIARLKIADPNLRVYLSIGGWAFNDPGPTANTFSQLAASSSAQEAFFNSLITFMAANDLDGVDIDWEYPVAPERGGSPADYANFVSLVQNLRAAMNKSGYLFGLTATAPSSYWYMQHFDIINLSQTLDWINIMTYDLHGTWDGTDPWIGAVALAHTNLTEIKQTLDLFWRNNIDPDKIVLGLGFYGRSFTLADPSCQSAGCPFSGGAKPGPCSQNSGTLTAYEIRQIIASGAAQVTLDPEAAVEIVTWGGDQWVSYDDFPTFKMKIDYANEVCLGGVMVWAVDQDDGQATMTNQLALALGLPANSAAAGPSAGNVTSADQGIEFLSN
;
A
#
# COMPACT_ATOMS: atom_id res chain seq x y z
N MET A 1 -1.87 0.51 19.78
CA MET A 1 -1.74 -0.82 19.14
C MET A 1 -0.43 -0.83 18.38
N LEU A 2 0.33 -1.92 18.50
CA LEU A 2 1.74 -2.02 18.12
C LEU A 2 1.90 -1.99 16.59
N CYS A 3 2.11 -0.81 16.02
CA CYS A 3 2.83 -0.67 14.74
C CYS A 3 4.31 -0.87 15.04
N GLY A 4 4.84 -2.05 14.75
CA GLY A 4 6.24 -2.35 15.03
C GLY A 4 6.59 -3.67 14.37
N ASP A 5 6.80 -3.58 13.06
CA ASP A 5 7.76 -4.36 12.26
C ASP A 5 7.36 -4.20 10.79
N LEU A 6 7.73 -3.06 10.18
CA LEU A 6 7.49 -2.79 8.75
C LEU A 6 8.75 -2.23 8.06
N ILE A 7 9.24 -3.03 7.10
CA ILE A 7 9.74 -2.72 5.74
C ILE A 7 10.71 -1.54 5.53
N ALA A 8 11.92 -1.85 5.03
CA ALA A 8 12.45 -1.28 3.77
C ALA A 8 13.74 -1.97 3.28
N VAL A 9 13.72 -2.30 1.97
CA VAL A 9 14.81 -2.23 1.00
C VAL A 9 16.23 -2.55 1.52
N ARG A 10 16.64 -3.82 1.43
CA ARG A 10 18.08 -4.15 1.48
C ARG A 10 18.75 -3.79 0.15
N LEU A 11 19.12 -2.52 0.04
CA LEU A 11 20.10 -2.03 -0.92
C LEU A 11 21.44 -1.84 -0.24
N CYS A 12 22.36 -2.73 -0.59
CA CYS A 12 23.72 -2.72 -0.11
C CYS A 12 24.45 -1.48 -0.66
N LEU A 13 24.64 -0.48 0.20
CA LEU A 13 25.57 0.62 -0.04
C LEU A 13 26.96 0.06 -0.35
N LEU A 14 27.43 0.39 -1.56
CA LEU A 14 28.79 0.24 -2.06
C LEU A 14 29.77 1.09 -1.23
N CYS A 15 30.19 0.62 -0.06
CA CYS A 15 31.34 1.17 0.67
C CYS A 15 32.67 0.47 0.33
N ALA A 16 32.76 -0.24 -0.80
CA ALA A 16 33.98 -0.94 -1.20
C ALA A 16 34.29 -0.76 -2.70
N ALA A 17 34.56 0.48 -3.12
CA ALA A 17 35.35 0.75 -4.32
C ALA A 17 35.83 2.22 -4.38
N ARG A 18 36.91 2.57 -3.66
CA ARG A 18 37.89 3.57 -4.12
C ARG A 18 39.13 3.63 -3.21
N GLU A 19 40.13 2.84 -3.56
CA GLU A 19 41.54 3.25 -3.46
C GLU A 19 42.24 2.87 -4.76
N ALA A 20 42.49 3.88 -5.61
CA ALA A 20 43.65 4.02 -6.50
C ALA A 20 43.35 5.10 -7.54
N VAL A 21 43.76 6.34 -7.27
CA VAL A 21 44.85 7.03 -7.98
C VAL A 21 44.87 8.50 -7.49
N THR A 22 46.06 8.90 -7.08
CA THR A 22 46.53 10.16 -6.52
C THR A 22 46.33 11.41 -7.38
N ALA A 23 46.17 12.55 -6.69
CA ALA A 23 46.62 13.92 -7.01
C ALA A 23 45.79 14.82 -7.98
N ALA A 24 45.08 15.80 -7.41
CA ALA A 24 45.18 17.26 -7.67
C ALA A 24 43.92 17.96 -7.13
N GLY A 25 44.10 18.98 -6.28
CA GLY A 25 43.02 19.62 -5.54
C GLY A 25 42.24 20.69 -6.29
N THR A 26 41.06 21.05 -5.76
CA THR A 26 40.58 22.41 -5.45
C THR A 26 39.14 22.37 -4.92
N GLN A 27 38.75 23.42 -4.19
CA GLN A 27 37.66 23.54 -3.22
C GLN A 27 36.24 23.60 -3.79
N GLY A 28 35.25 23.17 -2.98
CA GLY A 28 33.83 23.52 -3.14
C GLY A 28 33.01 23.07 -1.92
N ASN A 29 32.39 24.01 -1.20
CA ASN A 29 31.63 23.79 0.05
C ASN A 29 30.28 23.10 -0.19
N HIS A 30 30.14 21.86 0.27
CA HIS A 30 28.88 21.26 0.70
C HIS A 30 29.14 20.55 2.04
N ALA A 31 28.28 20.77 3.03
CA ALA A 31 28.36 20.09 4.31
C ALA A 31 27.94 18.63 4.12
N GLU A 32 28.90 17.78 3.74
CA GLU A 32 28.76 16.32 3.79
C GLU A 32 28.61 15.90 5.25
N VAL A 33 27.44 15.33 5.59
CA VAL A 33 27.28 14.53 6.79
C VAL A 33 28.19 13.32 6.63
N MET A 34 29.33 13.32 7.30
CA MET A 34 30.25 12.19 7.34
C MET A 34 29.57 10.98 7.98
N VAL A 35 29.08 10.05 7.15
CA VAL A 35 28.72 8.70 7.58
C VAL A 35 30.04 7.93 7.78
N PRO A 36 30.34 7.39 8.97
CA PRO A 36 31.54 6.59 9.17
C PRO A 36 31.52 5.38 8.23
N ALA A 37 32.63 5.13 7.54
CA ALA A 37 32.83 3.96 6.68
C ALA A 37 32.61 2.66 7.48
N LEU A 38 31.42 2.06 7.34
CA LEU A 38 31.09 0.75 7.90
C LEU A 38 31.62 -0.34 6.97
N VAL A 39 32.95 -0.52 6.97
CA VAL A 39 33.52 -1.84 6.62
C VAL A 39 33.20 -2.76 7.79
N HIS A 40 32.11 -3.53 7.67
CA HIS A 40 31.76 -4.52 8.69
C HIS A 40 32.78 -5.66 8.69
N THR A 41 33.79 -5.52 9.55
CA THR A 41 34.70 -6.61 9.88
C THR A 41 33.94 -7.73 10.57
N CYS A 42 34.33 -8.97 10.29
CA CYS A 42 33.65 -10.16 10.79
C CYS A 42 34.66 -11.21 11.24
N SER A 43 34.19 -12.24 11.95
CA SER A 43 35.02 -13.35 12.39
C SER A 43 34.19 -14.63 12.55
N SER A 44 34.85 -15.71 13.00
CA SER A 44 34.17 -16.95 13.37
C SER A 44 33.22 -16.77 14.57
N THR A 45 33.49 -15.81 15.47
CA THR A 45 32.68 -15.52 16.66
C THR A 45 31.79 -14.30 16.51
N ASN A 46 31.99 -13.50 15.47
CA ASN A 46 31.15 -12.37 15.10
C ASN A 46 30.75 -12.50 13.63
N PRO A 47 29.76 -13.36 13.32
CA PRO A 47 29.36 -13.63 11.95
C PRO A 47 28.66 -12.43 11.31
N CYS A 48 28.62 -12.43 9.99
CA CYS A 48 27.93 -11.40 9.22
C CYS A 48 26.41 -11.47 9.43
N LYS A 49 25.75 -10.32 9.48
CA LYS A 49 24.27 -10.26 9.42
C LYS A 49 23.75 -10.65 8.03
N VAL A 50 24.54 -10.38 7.00
CA VAL A 50 24.25 -10.63 5.58
C VAL A 50 25.53 -11.11 4.92
N GLY A 51 25.45 -12.20 4.16
CA GLY A 51 26.61 -12.74 3.47
C GLY A 51 27.47 -13.67 4.32
N CYS A 52 28.52 -14.17 3.67
CA CYS A 52 29.60 -14.93 4.24
C CYS A 52 30.62 -13.99 4.87
N CYS A 53 31.20 -14.41 5.99
CA CYS A 53 32.39 -13.77 6.51
C CYS A 53 33.63 -14.32 5.79
N GLY A 54 34.17 -13.56 4.85
CA GLY A 54 35.28 -14.00 4.01
C GLY A 54 36.41 -12.99 3.91
N ASN A 55 37.61 -13.46 3.59
CA ASN A 55 38.76 -12.59 3.37
C ASN A 55 38.68 -11.80 2.04
N GLY A 56 37.64 -11.99 1.23
CA GLY A 56 37.43 -11.30 -0.04
C GLY A 56 38.53 -11.56 -1.08
N GLY A 57 39.37 -12.59 -0.88
CA GLY A 57 40.59 -12.78 -1.65
C GLY A 57 41.75 -11.84 -1.28
N ASP A 58 41.63 -11.04 -0.21
CA ASP A 58 42.68 -10.18 0.31
C ASP A 58 43.77 -11.00 1.03
N LYS A 59 45.03 -10.75 0.64
CA LYS A 59 46.22 -11.39 1.21
C LYS A 59 46.56 -10.86 2.61
N ASN A 60 45.94 -9.75 3.04
CA ASN A 60 46.15 -9.16 4.37
C ASN A 60 45.28 -9.80 5.47
N ASN A 61 44.48 -10.82 5.13
CA ASN A 61 43.68 -11.61 6.08
C ASN A 61 42.57 -10.82 6.82
N ALA A 62 42.15 -9.67 6.29
CA ALA A 62 41.02 -8.93 6.82
C ALA A 62 39.71 -9.61 6.40
N PHE A 63 38.95 -10.11 7.38
CA PHE A 63 37.64 -10.72 7.14
C PHE A 63 36.55 -9.65 7.13
N ILE A 64 35.79 -9.61 6.04
CA ILE A 64 34.66 -8.70 5.83
C ILE A 64 33.45 -9.46 5.30
N CYS A 65 32.27 -8.85 5.42
CA CYS A 65 31.04 -9.44 4.93
C CYS A 65 30.86 -9.27 3.42
N GLY A 66 30.52 -10.36 2.73
CA GLY A 66 30.23 -10.34 1.30
C GLY A 66 29.56 -11.63 0.83
N THR A 67 29.20 -11.68 -0.45
CA THR A 67 28.42 -12.77 -1.05
C THR A 67 29.18 -13.40 -2.23
N GLY A 68 28.73 -14.57 -2.67
CA GLY A 68 29.29 -15.22 -3.86
C GLY A 68 30.62 -15.93 -3.62
N PRO A 69 31.23 -16.50 -4.68
CA PRO A 69 32.40 -17.35 -4.57
C PRO A 69 33.60 -16.65 -3.90
N THR A 70 33.76 -15.35 -4.10
CA THR A 70 34.88 -14.59 -3.52
C THR A 70 34.89 -14.66 -1.99
N PHE A 71 33.72 -14.64 -1.36
CA PHE A 71 33.57 -14.61 0.09
C PHE A 71 33.15 -15.96 0.69
N CYS A 72 32.38 -16.75 -0.06
CA CYS A 72 31.73 -17.97 0.42
C CYS A 72 32.44 -19.27 0.01
N ALA A 73 33.46 -19.21 -0.88
CA ALA A 73 34.14 -20.42 -1.30
C ALA A 73 34.94 -21.08 -0.15
N PRO A 74 35.08 -22.43 -0.18
CA PRO A 74 35.97 -23.13 0.74
C PRO A 74 37.38 -22.52 0.71
N GLY A 75 37.92 -22.23 1.88
CA GLY A 75 39.25 -21.59 2.04
C GLY A 75 39.23 -20.07 2.13
N ASN A 76 38.16 -19.40 1.72
CA ASN A 76 38.01 -17.94 1.84
C ASN A 76 37.09 -17.53 2.99
N CYS A 77 36.20 -18.42 3.43
CA CYS A 77 35.17 -18.15 4.41
C CYS A 77 35.48 -18.72 5.81
N THR A 78 35.13 -17.98 6.87
CA THR A 78 35.26 -18.43 8.27
C THR A 78 33.94 -18.59 9.03
N SER A 79 32.84 -17.95 8.60
CA SER A 79 31.49 -18.12 9.16
C SER A 79 30.42 -17.76 8.11
N ASN A 80 29.21 -18.33 8.25
CA ASN A 80 28.09 -18.21 7.31
C ASN A 80 28.41 -18.64 5.87
N CYS A 81 29.26 -19.65 5.69
CA CYS A 81 29.79 -20.02 4.38
C CYS A 81 28.78 -20.66 3.43
N ASP A 82 27.63 -21.05 3.96
CA ASP A 82 26.47 -21.56 3.25
C ASP A 82 25.49 -20.44 2.84
N TYR A 83 25.78 -19.18 3.15
CA TYR A 83 24.96 -18.05 2.72
C TYR A 83 24.86 -18.00 1.19
N LYS A 84 23.62 -17.88 0.71
CA LYS A 84 23.31 -17.73 -0.71
C LYS A 84 22.81 -16.32 -0.97
N ALA A 85 23.35 -15.69 -2.02
CA ALA A 85 22.85 -14.44 -2.53
C ALA A 85 21.43 -14.59 -3.09
N GLU A 86 20.68 -13.51 -3.20
CA GLU A 86 19.29 -13.53 -3.68
C GLU A 86 19.21 -13.95 -5.15
N CYS A 87 20.13 -13.41 -5.96
CA CYS A 87 20.17 -13.60 -7.39
C CYS A 87 21.57 -13.95 -7.92
N ASN A 88 21.63 -14.48 -9.13
CA ASN A 88 22.87 -14.73 -9.84
C ASN A 88 23.32 -13.48 -10.63
N PRO A 89 24.44 -12.83 -10.28
CA PRO A 89 24.99 -11.72 -11.06
C PRO A 89 25.68 -12.18 -12.37
N GLY A 90 25.72 -13.48 -12.64
CA GLY A 90 26.38 -14.10 -13.77
C GLY A 90 27.72 -14.73 -13.37
N GLY A 91 27.99 -15.92 -13.91
CA GLY A 91 29.26 -16.64 -13.69
C GLY A 91 29.43 -17.26 -12.31
N TRP A 92 28.43 -17.16 -11.41
CA TRP A 92 28.44 -17.86 -10.13
C TRP A 92 27.84 -19.27 -10.27
N GLY A 93 28.36 -20.23 -9.52
CA GLY A 93 27.75 -21.55 -9.40
C GLY A 93 26.48 -21.52 -8.52
N SER A 94 25.53 -22.44 -8.77
CA SER A 94 24.22 -22.49 -8.10
C SER A 94 24.28 -22.71 -6.58
N GLN A 95 25.43 -23.08 -6.04
CA GLN A 95 25.66 -23.12 -4.60
C GLN A 95 25.71 -21.73 -3.95
N TYR A 96 25.88 -20.64 -4.72
CA TYR A 96 26.09 -19.29 -4.19
C TYR A 96 24.88 -18.36 -4.26
N PHE A 97 23.76 -18.80 -4.85
CA PHE A 97 22.56 -17.98 -4.97
C PHE A 97 21.28 -18.81 -4.80
N VAL A 98 20.19 -18.12 -4.46
CA VAL A 98 18.85 -18.70 -4.25
C VAL A 98 18.11 -18.82 -5.58
N SER A 99 18.13 -17.77 -6.40
CA SER A 99 17.44 -17.72 -7.69
C SER A 99 18.37 -17.26 -8.82
N GLU A 100 18.12 -17.74 -10.03
CA GLU A 100 18.83 -17.24 -11.22
C GLU A 100 18.46 -15.79 -11.54
N LYS A 101 17.23 -15.37 -11.23
CA LYS A 101 16.72 -14.02 -11.47
C LYS A 101 16.01 -13.49 -10.25
N CYS A 102 16.03 -12.17 -10.10
CA CYS A 102 15.23 -11.51 -9.08
C CYS A 102 13.72 -11.66 -9.35
N PRO A 103 12.90 -11.78 -8.29
CA PRO A 103 11.46 -11.63 -8.39
C PRO A 103 11.06 -10.36 -9.15
N LEU A 104 9.89 -10.40 -9.79
CA LEU A 104 9.34 -9.26 -10.54
C LEU A 104 10.26 -8.69 -11.64
N ASN A 105 11.24 -9.46 -12.12
CA ASN A 105 12.20 -9.01 -13.13
C ASN A 105 12.92 -7.70 -12.76
N VAL A 106 13.15 -7.47 -11.46
CA VAL A 106 14.05 -6.41 -11.01
C VAL A 106 15.51 -6.83 -11.26
N CYS A 107 16.46 -5.92 -11.04
CA CYS A 107 17.84 -6.12 -11.44
C CYS A 107 18.65 -6.82 -10.35
N CYS A 108 19.62 -7.63 -10.78
CA CYS A 108 20.59 -8.26 -9.88
C CYS A 108 21.87 -7.43 -9.84
N SER A 109 22.25 -6.91 -8.67
CA SER A 109 23.55 -6.24 -8.50
C SER A 109 24.68 -7.22 -8.73
N LYS A 110 25.89 -6.70 -9.01
CA LYS A 110 27.14 -7.48 -9.05
C LYS A 110 27.46 -8.27 -7.76
N PHE A 111 26.75 -7.99 -6.67
CA PHE A 111 26.88 -8.66 -5.37
C PHE A 111 25.73 -9.64 -5.10
N GLY A 112 24.87 -9.93 -6.09
CA GLY A 112 23.81 -10.92 -5.95
C GLY A 112 22.63 -10.49 -5.06
N PHE A 113 22.41 -9.19 -4.92
CA PHE A 113 21.20 -8.62 -4.30
C PHE A 113 20.23 -8.07 -5.36
N CYS A 114 18.94 -8.14 -5.07
CA CYS A 114 17.87 -7.70 -5.96
C CYS A 114 17.39 -6.28 -5.67
N GLY A 115 17.12 -5.50 -6.72
CA GLY A 115 16.26 -4.33 -6.60
C GLY A 115 16.18 -3.45 -7.84
N THR A 116 15.67 -2.24 -7.64
CA THR A 116 15.06 -1.43 -8.70
C THR A 116 15.82 -0.16 -9.07
N THR A 117 16.76 0.27 -8.23
CA THR A 117 17.51 1.52 -8.39
C THR A 117 18.65 1.40 -9.39
N GLU A 118 19.26 2.54 -9.74
CA GLU A 118 20.40 2.61 -10.66
C GLU A 118 21.59 1.76 -10.18
N GLU A 119 21.81 1.64 -8.87
CA GLU A 119 22.90 0.82 -8.31
C GLU A 119 22.75 -0.68 -8.64
N PHE A 120 21.53 -1.14 -8.90
CA PHE A 120 21.25 -2.50 -9.37
C PHE A 120 21.12 -2.58 -10.88
N CYS A 121 20.43 -1.62 -11.47
CA CYS A 121 19.98 -1.69 -12.85
C CYS A 121 20.94 -1.04 -13.85
N GLY A 122 21.88 -0.22 -13.40
CA GLY A 122 22.64 0.69 -14.24
C GLY A 122 21.72 1.47 -15.16
N ASP A 123 22.05 1.50 -16.46
CA ASP A 123 21.29 2.22 -17.48
C ASP A 123 20.00 1.50 -17.94
N THR A 124 19.63 0.36 -17.35
CA THR A 124 18.48 -0.44 -17.79
C THR A 124 17.17 0.33 -17.64
N GLN A 125 16.54 0.65 -18.76
CA GLN A 125 15.27 1.35 -18.79
C GLN A 125 14.08 0.38 -18.71
N VAL A 126 13.06 0.77 -17.94
CA VAL A 126 11.77 0.05 -17.90
C VAL A 126 10.89 0.57 -19.03
N PRO A 127 10.36 -0.29 -19.93
CA PRO A 127 9.41 0.12 -20.95
C PRO A 127 8.08 0.54 -20.31
N ARG A 128 7.84 1.84 -20.18
CA ARG A 128 6.60 2.38 -19.61
C ARG A 128 5.53 2.54 -20.70
N PRO A 129 4.26 2.20 -20.41
CA PRO A 129 3.16 2.50 -21.32
C PRO A 129 2.96 4.01 -21.47
N SER A 130 2.35 4.44 -22.58
CA SER A 130 2.06 5.85 -22.85
C SER A 130 0.72 6.02 -23.58
N CYS A 131 -0.19 6.79 -23.00
CA CYS A 131 -1.51 7.13 -23.57
C CYS A 131 -1.67 8.63 -23.86
N GLY A 132 -0.61 9.42 -23.65
CA GLY A 132 -0.62 10.87 -23.80
C GLY A 132 -1.31 11.61 -22.65
N SER A 133 -0.95 12.89 -22.47
CA SER A 133 -1.58 13.74 -21.45
C SER A 133 -3.04 14.02 -21.83
N GLY A 134 -3.96 13.78 -20.88
CA GLY A 134 -5.40 13.98 -21.09
C GLY A 134 -6.15 12.79 -21.71
N SER A 135 -5.54 11.60 -21.73
CA SER A 135 -6.18 10.35 -22.18
C SER A 135 -7.47 9.99 -21.43
N LYS A 136 -7.61 10.46 -20.17
CA LYS A 136 -8.73 10.19 -19.27
C LYS A 136 -8.97 8.69 -19.00
N THR A 137 -7.94 7.85 -19.15
CA THR A 137 -8.05 6.40 -18.86
C THR A 137 -8.46 6.14 -17.42
N THR A 138 -8.06 7.00 -16.47
CA THR A 138 -8.43 6.89 -15.06
C THR A 138 -9.93 7.12 -14.79
N GLN A 139 -10.71 7.61 -15.75
CA GLN A 139 -12.16 7.69 -15.63
C GLN A 139 -12.84 6.33 -15.85
N LYS A 140 -12.13 5.25 -16.21
CA LYS A 140 -12.77 3.95 -16.40
C LYS A 140 -13.26 3.34 -15.09
N ARG A 141 -12.48 3.47 -14.00
CA ARG A 141 -12.85 2.98 -12.66
C ARG A 141 -12.56 4.02 -11.60
N ARG A 142 -13.52 4.23 -10.70
CA ARG A 142 -13.42 5.12 -9.53
C ARG A 142 -13.95 4.33 -8.35
N VAL A 143 -13.04 3.70 -7.62
CA VAL A 143 -13.34 2.75 -6.54
C VAL A 143 -13.26 3.48 -5.20
N ALA A 144 -14.30 3.42 -4.39
CA ALA A 144 -14.27 3.91 -3.02
C ALA A 144 -14.22 2.75 -2.05
N TYR A 145 -13.21 2.70 -1.17
CA TYR A 145 -13.30 1.86 0.02
C TYR A 145 -14.14 2.58 1.07
N TYR A 146 -15.01 1.84 1.74
CA TYR A 146 -15.75 2.29 2.93
C TYR A 146 -15.36 1.41 4.11
N GLU A 147 -14.80 2.03 5.15
CA GLU A 147 -14.43 1.38 6.40
C GLU A 147 -15.70 1.03 7.19
N GLY A 148 -16.00 -0.26 7.35
CA GLY A 148 -17.20 -0.76 8.02
C GLY A 148 -17.26 -0.40 9.51
N TRP A 149 -16.11 -0.03 10.10
CA TRP A 149 -16.00 0.49 11.45
C TRP A 149 -16.16 2.01 11.54
N ALA A 150 -16.24 2.74 10.41
CA ALA A 150 -16.31 4.21 10.38
C ALA A 150 -17.46 4.78 11.24
N THR A 151 -18.58 4.06 11.33
CA THR A 151 -19.74 4.45 12.15
C THR A 151 -19.45 4.46 13.66
N GLY A 152 -18.35 3.83 14.09
CA GLY A 152 -17.90 3.81 15.49
C GLY A 152 -17.04 5.01 15.88
N ASN A 153 -16.64 5.86 14.94
CA ASN A 153 -15.81 7.03 15.25
C ASN A 153 -16.58 8.07 16.10
N PRO A 154 -15.92 8.75 17.05
CA PRO A 154 -16.56 9.75 17.92
C PRO A 154 -17.00 11.03 17.18
N CYS A 155 -16.39 11.33 16.04
CA CYS A 155 -16.75 12.45 15.16
C CYS A 155 -16.30 12.16 13.72
N GLY A 156 -16.63 13.06 12.78
CA GLY A 156 -16.24 12.90 11.37
C GLY A 156 -16.84 11.67 10.69
N VAL A 157 -17.98 11.19 11.19
CA VAL A 157 -18.62 9.95 10.70
C VAL A 157 -19.38 10.21 9.40
N MET A 158 -19.09 9.41 8.38
CA MET A 158 -19.93 9.24 7.20
C MET A 158 -20.74 7.95 7.30
N LEU A 159 -22.06 8.06 7.38
CA LEU A 159 -22.97 6.92 7.31
C LEU A 159 -23.08 6.39 5.87
N PRO A 160 -23.46 5.12 5.66
CA PRO A 160 -23.61 4.55 4.31
C PRO A 160 -24.45 5.39 3.35
N ASN A 161 -25.56 5.97 3.83
CA ASN A 161 -26.45 6.81 3.02
C ASN A 161 -25.91 8.23 2.73
N GLN A 162 -24.73 8.57 3.26
CA GLN A 162 -24.04 9.84 3.03
C GLN A 162 -22.90 9.71 2.00
N ILE A 163 -22.60 8.50 1.53
CA ILE A 163 -21.59 8.30 0.47
C ILE A 163 -22.03 9.09 -0.77
N PRO A 164 -21.19 10.00 -1.31
CA PRO A 164 -21.58 10.83 -2.45
C PRO A 164 -21.72 10.01 -3.74
N LEU A 165 -22.95 9.83 -4.23
CA LEU A 165 -23.25 9.04 -5.43
C LEU A 165 -22.98 9.80 -6.73
N GLY A 166 -22.79 9.10 -7.85
CA GLY A 166 -22.55 9.71 -9.16
C GLY A 166 -21.07 9.94 -9.51
N LEU A 167 -20.17 9.97 -8.53
CA LEU A 167 -18.73 9.84 -8.79
C LEU A 167 -18.32 8.37 -8.87
N TRP A 168 -18.60 7.57 -7.86
CA TRP A 168 -18.04 6.22 -7.74
C TRP A 168 -18.63 5.24 -8.77
N THR A 169 -17.78 4.44 -9.41
CA THR A 169 -18.25 3.29 -10.19
C THR A 169 -18.36 2.03 -9.34
N HIS A 170 -17.51 1.92 -8.32
CA HIS A 170 -17.49 0.79 -7.39
C HIS A 170 -17.35 1.32 -5.96
N ILE A 171 -18.02 0.65 -5.01
CA ILE A 171 -17.73 0.76 -3.59
C ILE A 171 -17.29 -0.61 -3.07
N ASN A 172 -16.12 -0.65 -2.46
CA ASN A 172 -15.58 -1.80 -1.75
C ASN A 172 -15.89 -1.64 -0.26
N VAL A 173 -16.68 -2.54 0.32
CA VAL A 173 -17.02 -2.51 1.75
C VAL A 173 -15.99 -3.30 2.54
N ALA A 174 -15.18 -2.60 3.33
CA ALA A 174 -14.06 -3.15 4.09
C ALA A 174 -14.42 -3.30 5.58
N PHE A 175 -14.37 -4.47 6.21
CA PHE A 175 -14.13 -5.78 5.63
C PHE A 175 -15.15 -6.79 6.16
N ALA A 176 -15.33 -7.86 5.40
CA ALA A 176 -15.71 -9.14 5.98
C ALA A 176 -14.46 -9.96 6.34
N SER A 177 -14.66 -10.98 7.16
CA SER A 177 -13.63 -11.87 7.67
C SER A 177 -13.92 -13.32 7.27
N VAL A 178 -13.00 -14.22 7.59
CA VAL A 178 -13.11 -15.67 7.37
C VAL A 178 -12.90 -16.38 8.69
N ASP A 179 -13.82 -17.26 9.06
CA ASP A 179 -13.67 -18.05 10.28
C ASP A 179 -12.40 -18.93 10.16
N PRO A 180 -11.46 -18.87 11.13
CA PRO A 180 -10.17 -19.54 11.01
C PRO A 180 -10.26 -21.08 11.06
N ASN A 181 -11.41 -21.65 11.45
CA ASN A 181 -11.60 -23.10 11.56
C ASN A 181 -12.55 -23.62 10.47
N ALA A 182 -13.69 -22.96 10.28
CA ALA A 182 -14.72 -23.37 9.34
C ALA A 182 -14.47 -22.85 7.92
N PHE A 183 -13.61 -21.84 7.77
CA PHE A 183 -13.33 -21.15 6.49
C PHE A 183 -14.57 -20.58 5.81
N GLN A 184 -15.60 -20.27 6.60
CA GLN A 184 -16.80 -19.60 6.09
C GLN A 184 -16.68 -18.09 6.25
N LEU A 185 -17.32 -17.34 5.36
CA LEU A 185 -17.45 -15.89 5.48
C LEU A 185 -18.17 -15.54 6.79
N VAL A 186 -17.56 -14.64 7.57
CA VAL A 186 -18.10 -14.11 8.82
C VAL A 186 -17.96 -12.58 8.82
N PRO A 187 -18.80 -11.84 9.56
CA PRO A 187 -18.55 -10.41 9.72
C PRO A 187 -17.19 -10.20 10.40
N GLN A 188 -16.52 -9.09 10.09
CA GLN A 188 -15.40 -8.65 10.92
C GLN A 188 -15.90 -8.34 12.33
N ASP A 189 -15.07 -8.60 13.34
CA ASP A 189 -15.45 -8.38 14.75
C ASP A 189 -15.90 -6.92 14.96
N GLY A 190 -17.04 -6.75 15.63
CA GLY A 190 -17.66 -5.44 15.85
C GLY A 190 -18.37 -4.80 14.65
N ILE A 191 -18.37 -5.40 13.46
CA ILE A 191 -18.92 -4.80 12.23
C ILE A 191 -20.08 -5.64 11.70
N PRO A 192 -21.34 -5.16 11.77
CA PRO A 192 -22.49 -5.92 11.31
C PRO A 192 -22.61 -5.92 9.78
N TYR A 193 -23.11 -7.02 9.21
CA TYR A 193 -23.43 -7.11 7.77
C TYR A 193 -24.45 -6.08 7.28
N SER A 194 -25.23 -5.48 8.20
CA SER A 194 -26.17 -4.42 7.86
C SER A 194 -25.48 -3.19 7.24
N ILE A 195 -24.19 -2.96 7.48
CA ILE A 195 -23.43 -1.91 6.79
C ILE A 195 -23.31 -2.24 5.30
N THR A 196 -22.88 -3.46 4.99
CA THR A 196 -22.79 -3.96 3.61
C THR A 196 -24.14 -3.90 2.91
N GLU A 197 -25.22 -4.33 3.56
CA GLU A 197 -26.58 -4.24 3.02
C GLU A 197 -27.02 -2.79 2.74
N GLN A 198 -26.71 -1.85 3.64
CA GLN A 198 -27.04 -0.44 3.45
C GLN A 198 -26.30 0.18 2.26
N ILE A 199 -25.03 -0.18 2.07
CA ILE A 199 -24.24 0.28 0.93
C ILE A 199 -24.76 -0.35 -0.37
N ALA A 200 -25.09 -1.64 -0.37
CA ALA A 200 -25.70 -2.30 -1.53
C ALA A 200 -27.00 -1.60 -1.99
N ARG A 201 -27.82 -1.12 -1.04
CA ARG A 201 -29.06 -0.36 -1.34
C ARG A 201 -28.82 0.99 -2.00
N LEU A 202 -27.61 1.54 -1.99
CA LEU A 202 -27.30 2.77 -2.73
C LEU A 202 -27.51 2.61 -4.24
N LYS A 203 -27.44 1.37 -4.74
CA LYS A 203 -27.75 1.05 -6.14
C LYS A 203 -29.18 1.40 -6.57
N ILE A 204 -30.11 1.56 -5.61
CA ILE A 204 -31.47 2.05 -5.89
C ILE A 204 -31.42 3.50 -6.41
N ALA A 205 -30.52 4.32 -5.85
CA ALA A 205 -30.34 5.71 -6.25
C ALA A 205 -29.33 5.86 -7.40
N ASP A 206 -28.33 4.99 -7.48
CA ASP A 206 -27.36 4.92 -8.59
C ASP A 206 -27.30 3.51 -9.20
N PRO A 207 -28.16 3.20 -10.20
CA PRO A 207 -28.23 1.85 -10.78
C PRO A 207 -26.97 1.39 -11.53
N ASN A 208 -26.01 2.28 -11.78
CA ASN A 208 -24.74 1.94 -12.42
C ASN A 208 -23.64 1.58 -11.40
N LEU A 209 -23.86 1.91 -10.12
CA LEU A 209 -22.94 1.60 -9.04
C LEU A 209 -22.81 0.09 -8.86
N ARG A 210 -21.58 -0.36 -8.62
CA ARG A 210 -21.26 -1.74 -8.24
C ARG A 210 -20.78 -1.79 -6.81
N VAL A 211 -21.25 -2.76 -6.04
CA VAL A 211 -20.84 -2.89 -4.62
C VAL A 211 -20.11 -4.21 -4.41
N TYR A 212 -18.88 -4.12 -3.93
CA TYR A 212 -17.99 -5.25 -3.70
C TYR A 212 -17.79 -5.44 -2.20
N LEU A 213 -17.59 -6.69 -1.78
CA LEU A 213 -17.15 -7.01 -0.43
C LEU A 213 -15.63 -7.19 -0.43
N SER A 214 -14.92 -6.42 0.38
CA SER A 214 -13.49 -6.66 0.62
C SER A 214 -13.31 -7.63 1.78
N ILE A 215 -12.39 -8.57 1.64
CA ILE A 215 -12.12 -9.61 2.64
C ILE A 215 -10.64 -9.54 3.02
N GLY A 216 -10.37 -9.45 4.32
CA GLY A 216 -9.00 -9.37 4.83
C GLY A 216 -8.69 -8.01 5.44
N GLY A 217 -7.68 -7.34 4.89
CA GLY A 217 -7.13 -6.08 5.39
C GLY A 217 -6.08 -6.26 6.48
N TRP A 218 -5.37 -5.18 6.81
CA TRP A 218 -4.24 -5.20 7.73
C TRP A 218 -4.50 -5.96 9.03
N ALA A 219 -5.59 -5.68 9.74
CA ALA A 219 -5.88 -6.29 11.04
C ALA A 219 -6.20 -7.80 10.95
N PHE A 220 -6.61 -8.30 9.79
CA PHE A 220 -6.90 -9.74 9.60
C PHE A 220 -5.65 -10.60 9.73
N ASN A 221 -4.50 -10.06 9.30
CA ASN A 221 -3.19 -10.73 9.37
C ASN A 221 -2.35 -10.32 10.59
N ASP A 222 -2.86 -9.47 11.49
CA ASP A 222 -2.19 -9.17 12.75
C ASP A 222 -2.09 -10.43 13.64
N PRO A 223 -1.11 -10.50 14.56
CA PRO A 223 -0.98 -11.61 15.49
C PRO A 223 -2.28 -11.90 16.24
N GLY A 224 -2.88 -13.05 15.97
CA GLY A 224 -4.20 -13.39 16.47
C GLY A 224 -4.79 -14.63 15.80
N PRO A 225 -6.07 -14.94 16.08
CA PRO A 225 -6.73 -16.14 15.56
C PRO A 225 -6.76 -16.25 14.04
N THR A 226 -6.77 -15.12 13.33
CA THR A 226 -6.90 -15.06 11.87
C THR A 226 -5.57 -14.94 11.13
N ALA A 227 -4.44 -14.77 11.84
CA ALA A 227 -3.15 -14.43 11.25
C ALA A 227 -2.73 -15.35 10.08
N ASN A 228 -2.98 -16.66 10.21
CA ASN A 228 -2.62 -17.67 9.21
C ASN A 228 -3.80 -18.09 8.30
N THR A 229 -4.99 -17.50 8.47
CA THR A 229 -6.21 -18.00 7.85
C THR A 229 -6.17 -17.91 6.34
N PHE A 230 -5.62 -16.85 5.75
CA PHE A 230 -5.43 -16.79 4.30
C PHE A 230 -4.48 -17.88 3.78
N SER A 231 -3.34 -18.09 4.44
CA SER A 231 -2.38 -19.13 4.02
C SER A 231 -3.02 -20.53 4.08
N GLN A 232 -3.73 -20.83 5.18
CA GLN A 232 -4.43 -22.11 5.36
C GLN A 232 -5.59 -22.30 4.37
N LEU A 233 -6.36 -21.24 4.11
CA LEU A 233 -7.44 -21.22 3.12
C LEU A 233 -6.89 -21.49 1.72
N ALA A 234 -5.84 -20.76 1.32
CA ALA A 234 -5.24 -20.90 0.00
C ALA A 234 -4.64 -22.30 -0.21
N ALA A 235 -4.12 -22.93 0.85
CA ALA A 235 -3.48 -24.25 0.78
C ALA A 235 -4.46 -25.45 0.77
N SER A 236 -5.76 -25.25 1.00
CA SER A 236 -6.71 -26.36 1.22
C SER A 236 -7.95 -26.30 0.33
N SER A 237 -8.16 -27.33 -0.49
CA SER A 237 -9.34 -27.41 -1.37
C SER A 237 -10.67 -27.44 -0.61
N SER A 238 -10.74 -28.08 0.56
CA SER A 238 -11.97 -28.11 1.36
C SER A 238 -12.24 -26.76 2.04
N ALA A 239 -11.20 -26.06 2.47
CA ALA A 239 -11.32 -24.69 2.98
C ALA A 239 -11.81 -23.74 1.89
N GLN A 240 -11.22 -23.83 0.69
CA GLN A 240 -11.65 -23.08 -0.49
C GLN A 240 -13.12 -23.34 -0.82
N GLU A 241 -13.58 -24.60 -0.81
CA GLU A 241 -14.98 -24.92 -1.07
C GLU A 241 -15.93 -24.32 -0.03
N ALA A 242 -15.61 -24.40 1.27
CA ALA A 242 -16.40 -23.79 2.33
C ALA A 242 -16.47 -22.26 2.18
N PHE A 243 -15.34 -21.63 1.88
CA PHE A 243 -15.23 -20.20 1.65
C PHE A 243 -16.04 -19.77 0.43
N PHE A 244 -15.82 -20.39 -0.73
CA PHE A 244 -16.50 -20.03 -1.97
C PHE A 244 -18.01 -20.17 -1.86
N ASN A 245 -18.49 -21.27 -1.26
CA ASN A 245 -19.92 -21.50 -1.08
C ASN A 245 -20.56 -20.43 -0.18
N SER A 246 -19.94 -20.12 0.96
CA SER A 246 -20.47 -19.11 1.88
C SER A 246 -20.40 -17.70 1.28
N LEU A 247 -19.30 -17.34 0.62
CA LEU A 247 -19.10 -16.06 -0.05
C LEU A 247 -20.10 -15.83 -1.19
N ILE A 248 -20.21 -16.77 -2.13
CA ILE A 248 -21.13 -16.67 -3.28
C ILE A 248 -22.58 -16.58 -2.79
N THR A 249 -22.95 -17.36 -1.78
CA THR A 249 -24.30 -17.30 -1.17
C THR A 249 -24.56 -15.92 -0.57
N PHE A 250 -23.59 -15.39 0.19
CA PHE A 250 -23.72 -14.07 0.81
C PHE A 250 -23.84 -12.95 -0.24
N MET A 251 -22.98 -12.94 -1.27
CA MET A 251 -23.02 -11.94 -2.33
C MET A 251 -24.36 -11.96 -3.07
N ALA A 252 -24.85 -13.15 -3.42
CA ALA A 252 -26.15 -13.31 -4.07
C ALA A 252 -27.32 -12.84 -3.20
N ALA A 253 -27.29 -13.15 -1.90
CA ALA A 253 -28.36 -12.77 -0.98
C ALA A 253 -28.43 -11.26 -0.69
N ASN A 254 -27.29 -10.56 -0.81
CA ASN A 254 -27.16 -9.14 -0.46
C ASN A 254 -27.05 -8.21 -1.67
N ASP A 255 -27.32 -8.72 -2.88
CA ASP A 255 -27.21 -7.96 -4.14
C ASP A 255 -25.82 -7.30 -4.27
N LEU A 256 -24.75 -8.08 -4.09
CA LEU A 256 -23.38 -7.61 -4.31
C LEU A 256 -22.94 -7.93 -5.74
N ASP A 257 -22.03 -7.13 -6.27
CA ASP A 257 -21.54 -7.22 -7.65
C ASP A 257 -20.17 -7.91 -7.74
N GLY A 258 -19.47 -8.10 -6.61
CA GLY A 258 -18.16 -8.73 -6.61
C GLY A 258 -17.50 -8.83 -5.25
N VAL A 259 -16.28 -9.34 -5.28
CA VAL A 259 -15.41 -9.51 -4.12
C VAL A 259 -14.00 -9.01 -4.43
N ASP A 260 -13.37 -8.48 -3.40
CA ASP A 260 -12.01 -7.98 -3.40
C ASP A 260 -11.20 -8.70 -2.32
N ILE A 261 -10.06 -9.28 -2.71
CA ILE A 261 -9.22 -10.07 -1.80
C ILE A 261 -8.03 -9.24 -1.33
N ASP A 262 -8.01 -8.95 -0.03
CA ASP A 262 -7.05 -8.04 0.60
C ASP A 262 -6.15 -8.83 1.56
N TRP A 263 -5.30 -9.69 0.99
CA TRP A 263 -4.34 -10.49 1.76
C TRP A 263 -3.04 -9.72 1.98
N GLU A 264 -2.77 -9.38 3.24
CA GLU A 264 -1.59 -8.60 3.64
C GLU A 264 -0.64 -9.37 4.58
N TYR A 265 0.35 -10.12 4.10
CA TYR A 265 0.68 -10.39 2.70
C TYR A 265 1.02 -11.88 2.55
N PRO A 266 0.77 -12.50 1.37
CA PRO A 266 1.23 -13.86 1.10
C PRO A 266 2.74 -13.96 1.33
N VAL A 267 3.20 -15.13 1.77
CA VAL A 267 4.62 -15.46 2.02
C VAL A 267 5.27 -14.74 3.21
N ALA A 268 4.84 -13.53 3.55
CA ALA A 268 5.40 -12.70 4.62
C ALA A 268 5.21 -13.38 5.99
N PRO A 269 6.27 -13.94 6.61
CA PRO A 269 6.14 -14.75 7.81
C PRO A 269 5.65 -13.95 9.03
N GLU A 270 5.99 -12.67 9.12
CA GLU A 270 5.52 -11.74 10.15
C GLU A 270 4.02 -11.45 10.05
N ARG A 271 3.39 -11.83 8.93
CA ARG A 271 1.95 -11.70 8.63
C ARG A 271 1.23 -13.05 8.54
N GLY A 272 1.86 -14.12 9.05
CA GLY A 272 1.32 -15.48 9.01
C GLY A 272 1.42 -16.18 7.65
N GLY A 273 2.28 -15.68 6.76
CA GLY A 273 2.52 -16.24 5.43
C GLY A 273 3.54 -17.39 5.41
N SER A 274 3.54 -18.13 4.30
CA SER A 274 4.44 -19.24 4.00
C SER A 274 4.92 -19.20 2.54
N PRO A 275 6.09 -19.76 2.19
CA PRO A 275 6.56 -19.78 0.79
C PRO A 275 5.58 -20.40 -0.22
N ALA A 276 4.71 -21.31 0.22
CA ALA A 276 3.70 -21.94 -0.65
C ALA A 276 2.61 -20.96 -1.10
N ASP A 277 2.43 -19.85 -0.37
CA ASP A 277 1.38 -18.85 -0.63
C ASP A 277 1.52 -18.22 -2.01
N TYR A 278 2.75 -18.08 -2.54
CA TYR A 278 3.00 -17.52 -3.87
C TYR A 278 2.18 -18.25 -4.96
N ALA A 279 2.19 -19.59 -4.93
CA ALA A 279 1.44 -20.42 -5.88
C ALA A 279 -0.02 -20.66 -5.42
N ASN A 280 -0.23 -20.76 -4.10
CA ASN A 280 -1.56 -21.01 -3.55
C ASN A 280 -2.50 -19.83 -3.74
N PHE A 281 -2.00 -18.58 -3.71
CA PHE A 281 -2.85 -17.41 -3.94
C PHE A 281 -3.37 -17.37 -5.38
N VAL A 282 -2.51 -17.67 -6.36
CA VAL A 282 -2.93 -17.84 -7.77
C VAL A 282 -4.04 -18.90 -7.88
N SER A 283 -3.82 -20.05 -7.25
CA SER A 283 -4.79 -21.15 -7.27
C SER A 283 -6.11 -20.79 -6.60
N LEU A 284 -6.06 -20.09 -5.46
CA LEU A 284 -7.24 -19.57 -4.75
C LEU A 284 -8.06 -18.65 -5.66
N VAL A 285 -7.42 -17.67 -6.31
CA VAL A 285 -8.07 -16.70 -7.20
C VAL A 285 -8.66 -17.38 -8.45
N GLN A 286 -7.93 -18.31 -9.06
CA GLN A 286 -8.41 -19.08 -10.21
C GLN A 286 -9.61 -19.97 -9.86
N ASN A 287 -9.55 -20.66 -8.72
CA ASN A 287 -10.64 -21.52 -8.28
C ASN A 287 -11.87 -20.72 -7.86
N LEU A 288 -11.67 -19.57 -7.19
CA LEU A 288 -12.76 -18.65 -6.85
C LEU A 288 -13.46 -18.12 -8.10
N ARG A 289 -12.70 -17.66 -9.11
CA ARG A 289 -13.26 -17.26 -10.41
C ARG A 289 -14.07 -18.38 -11.05
N ALA A 290 -13.56 -19.61 -11.03
CA ALA A 290 -14.26 -20.77 -11.59
C ALA A 290 -15.56 -21.09 -10.82
N ALA A 291 -15.56 -20.97 -9.49
CA ALA A 291 -16.76 -21.14 -8.66
C ALA A 291 -17.80 -20.05 -8.93
N MET A 292 -17.39 -18.79 -9.01
CA MET A 292 -18.27 -17.65 -9.34
C MET A 292 -18.91 -17.82 -10.72
N ASN A 293 -18.13 -18.19 -11.75
CA ASN A 293 -18.66 -18.42 -13.10
C ASN A 293 -19.69 -19.57 -13.15
N LYS A 294 -19.55 -20.59 -12.28
CA LYS A 294 -20.50 -21.71 -12.19
C LYS A 294 -21.78 -21.36 -11.42
N SER A 295 -21.76 -20.30 -10.60
CA SER A 295 -22.90 -19.89 -9.77
C SER A 295 -24.09 -19.34 -10.56
N GLY A 296 -23.87 -18.94 -11.82
CA GLY A 296 -24.86 -18.28 -12.65
C GLY A 296 -24.95 -16.76 -12.47
N TYR A 297 -24.20 -16.21 -11.51
CA TYR A 297 -24.07 -14.76 -11.31
C TYR A 297 -22.85 -14.20 -12.04
N LEU A 298 -22.94 -12.93 -12.46
CA LEU A 298 -21.83 -12.18 -13.04
C LEU A 298 -21.15 -11.36 -11.94
N PHE A 299 -20.36 -12.02 -11.11
CA PHE A 299 -19.59 -11.36 -10.06
C PHE A 299 -18.19 -10.97 -10.54
N GLY A 300 -17.74 -9.78 -10.17
CA GLY A 300 -16.36 -9.36 -10.34
C GLY A 300 -15.43 -9.84 -9.23
N LEU A 301 -14.16 -9.97 -9.55
CA LEU A 301 -13.10 -10.44 -8.66
C LEU A 301 -11.87 -9.56 -8.81
N THR A 302 -11.48 -8.91 -7.71
CA THR A 302 -10.30 -8.04 -7.62
C THR A 302 -9.42 -8.47 -6.45
N ALA A 303 -8.24 -7.87 -6.37
CA ALA A 303 -7.38 -7.99 -5.20
C ALA A 303 -6.64 -6.67 -4.98
N THR A 304 -6.26 -6.41 -3.74
CA THR A 304 -5.29 -5.36 -3.43
C THR A 304 -3.86 -5.86 -3.55
N ALA A 305 -2.96 -4.96 -3.91
CA ALA A 305 -1.53 -5.22 -3.96
C ALA A 305 -0.75 -4.12 -3.23
N PRO A 306 0.36 -4.46 -2.56
CA PRO A 306 1.22 -3.47 -1.89
C PRO A 306 1.90 -2.55 -2.90
N SER A 307 2.53 -1.49 -2.42
CA SER A 307 3.34 -0.58 -3.25
C SER A 307 4.83 -0.92 -3.25
N SER A 308 5.34 -1.51 -2.16
CA SER A 308 6.76 -1.81 -2.01
C SER A 308 7.18 -3.08 -2.76
N TYR A 309 8.40 -3.08 -3.32
CA TYR A 309 9.01 -4.30 -3.86
C TYR A 309 9.07 -5.43 -2.82
N TRP A 310 9.32 -5.07 -1.56
CA TRP A 310 9.48 -6.00 -0.44
C TRP A 310 8.28 -6.94 -0.27
N TYR A 311 7.06 -6.41 -0.38
CA TYR A 311 5.86 -7.25 -0.34
C TYR A 311 5.38 -7.69 -1.72
N MET A 312 5.52 -6.84 -2.75
CA MET A 312 5.08 -7.20 -4.10
C MET A 312 5.79 -8.44 -4.65
N GLN A 313 7.05 -8.70 -4.25
CA GLN A 313 7.79 -9.89 -4.68
C GLN A 313 7.13 -11.22 -4.26
N HIS A 314 6.17 -11.18 -3.34
CA HIS A 314 5.39 -12.33 -2.89
C HIS A 314 4.11 -12.56 -3.70
N PHE A 315 3.83 -11.70 -4.69
CA PHE A 315 2.66 -11.80 -5.57
C PHE A 315 3.08 -12.27 -6.96
N ASP A 316 2.49 -13.36 -7.43
CA ASP A 316 2.58 -13.76 -8.85
C ASP A 316 1.66 -12.90 -9.70
N ILE A 317 2.02 -11.61 -9.86
CA ILE A 317 1.18 -10.63 -10.54
C ILE A 317 0.89 -11.00 -12.00
N ILE A 318 1.75 -11.82 -12.64
CA ILE A 318 1.54 -12.29 -14.01
C ILE A 318 0.35 -13.25 -14.06
N ASN A 319 0.28 -14.23 -13.16
CA ASN A 319 -0.81 -15.20 -13.16
C ASN A 319 -2.07 -14.68 -12.46
N LEU A 320 -1.93 -13.83 -11.42
CA LEU A 320 -3.05 -13.16 -10.77
C LEU A 320 -3.79 -12.24 -11.76
N SER A 321 -3.05 -11.37 -12.46
CA SER A 321 -3.65 -10.41 -13.39
C SER A 321 -4.39 -11.07 -14.55
N GLN A 322 -4.12 -12.32 -14.92
CA GLN A 322 -4.89 -13.04 -15.94
C GLN A 322 -6.32 -13.37 -15.49
N THR A 323 -6.55 -13.51 -14.19
CA THR A 323 -7.84 -13.93 -13.61
C THR A 323 -8.63 -12.77 -13.00
N LEU A 324 -7.92 -11.82 -12.39
CA LEU A 324 -8.51 -10.64 -11.77
C LEU A 324 -9.05 -9.68 -12.84
N ASP A 325 -10.16 -9.02 -12.52
CA ASP A 325 -10.73 -7.97 -13.38
C ASP A 325 -9.83 -6.73 -13.39
N TRP A 326 -9.30 -6.37 -12.22
CA TRP A 326 -8.24 -5.38 -12.01
C TRP A 326 -7.57 -5.60 -10.64
N ILE A 327 -6.51 -4.83 -10.38
CA ILE A 327 -5.73 -4.80 -9.14
C ILE A 327 -5.79 -3.38 -8.58
N ASN A 328 -6.19 -3.25 -7.31
CA ASN A 328 -6.14 -2.00 -6.55
C ASN A 328 -4.76 -1.89 -5.88
N ILE A 329 -3.94 -0.89 -6.22
CA ILE A 329 -2.61 -0.76 -5.60
C ILE A 329 -2.68 0.20 -4.41
N MET A 330 -2.17 -0.23 -3.26
CA MET A 330 -2.07 0.58 -2.04
C MET A 330 -0.86 1.52 -2.11
N THR A 331 -0.95 2.55 -2.95
CA THR A 331 0.06 3.60 -3.16
C THR A 331 0.02 4.71 -2.10
N TYR A 332 -0.25 4.31 -0.87
CA TYR A 332 -0.26 5.08 0.36
C TYR A 332 0.42 4.25 1.46
N ASP A 333 0.66 4.83 2.63
CA ASP A 333 1.46 4.22 3.70
C ASP A 333 2.89 3.86 3.27
N LEU A 334 3.47 4.66 2.37
CA LEU A 334 4.87 4.53 1.98
C LEU A 334 5.81 4.85 3.15
N HIS A 335 5.41 5.82 3.98
CA HIS A 335 6.16 6.31 5.12
C HIS A 335 5.25 6.56 6.32
N GLY A 336 5.80 6.36 7.51
CA GLY A 336 5.08 6.51 8.77
C GLY A 336 6.00 6.38 9.98
N THR A 337 5.44 6.35 11.18
CA THR A 337 6.24 6.34 12.42
C THR A 337 7.10 5.09 12.57
N TRP A 338 6.77 4.00 11.86
CA TRP A 338 7.54 2.76 11.84
C TRP A 338 8.94 2.93 11.22
N ASP A 339 9.15 3.95 10.37
CA ASP A 339 10.45 4.28 9.78
C ASP A 339 11.50 4.65 10.85
N GLY A 340 11.05 5.08 12.04
CA GLY A 340 11.94 5.53 13.11
C GLY A 340 12.88 4.47 13.66
N THR A 341 12.55 3.19 13.45
CA THR A 341 13.40 2.04 13.78
C THR A 341 14.09 1.43 12.57
N ASP A 342 13.78 1.89 11.37
CA ASP A 342 14.44 1.42 10.15
C ASP A 342 15.88 1.98 10.11
N PRO A 343 16.90 1.13 9.97
CA PRO A 343 18.31 1.57 10.02
C PRO A 343 18.77 2.33 8.76
N TRP A 344 17.95 2.41 7.71
CA TRP A 344 18.29 3.03 6.43
C TRP A 344 17.50 4.31 6.17
N ILE A 345 16.23 4.35 6.56
CA ILE A 345 15.41 5.56 6.50
C ILE A 345 15.67 6.41 7.74
N GLY A 346 15.52 5.81 8.92
CA GLY A 346 15.62 6.49 10.21
C GLY A 346 14.40 7.35 10.55
N ALA A 347 14.45 7.98 11.72
CA ALA A 347 13.36 8.81 12.25
C ALA A 347 13.26 10.17 11.54
N VAL A 348 12.94 10.17 10.24
CA VAL A 348 12.71 11.35 9.41
C VAL A 348 11.28 11.36 8.86
N ALA A 349 10.64 12.53 8.88
CA ALA A 349 9.26 12.69 8.44
C ALA A 349 9.22 12.71 6.91
N LEU A 350 8.65 11.66 6.32
CA LEU A 350 8.48 11.51 4.88
C LEU A 350 6.99 11.35 4.54
N ALA A 351 6.63 11.64 3.29
CA ALA A 351 5.24 11.66 2.88
C ALA A 351 4.68 10.25 2.69
N HIS A 352 3.48 9.98 3.21
CA HIS A 352 2.89 8.64 3.13
C HIS A 352 2.37 8.29 1.72
N THR A 353 2.23 9.28 0.85
CA THR A 353 2.06 9.13 -0.59
C THR A 353 3.19 9.90 -1.26
N ASN A 354 3.75 9.37 -2.35
CA ASN A 354 4.90 9.99 -3.03
C ASN A 354 4.92 9.57 -4.49
N LEU A 355 4.72 10.50 -5.42
CA LEU A 355 4.66 10.22 -6.85
C LEU A 355 5.96 9.60 -7.39
N THR A 356 7.12 9.92 -6.81
CA THR A 356 8.40 9.33 -7.22
C THR A 356 8.46 7.84 -6.88
N GLU A 357 7.95 7.44 -5.73
CA GLU A 357 7.87 6.04 -5.29
C GLU A 357 6.72 5.30 -5.96
N ILE A 358 5.58 5.95 -6.19
CA ILE A 358 4.47 5.41 -7.00
C ILE A 358 4.98 5.03 -8.40
N LYS A 359 5.84 5.83 -9.01
CA LYS A 359 6.50 5.51 -10.29
C LYS A 359 7.34 4.23 -10.17
N GLN A 360 8.09 4.07 -9.08
CA GLN A 360 8.87 2.86 -8.83
C GLN A 360 7.98 1.63 -8.62
N THR A 361 6.86 1.77 -7.90
CA THR A 361 5.84 0.72 -7.75
C THR A 361 5.29 0.30 -9.11
N LEU A 362 4.89 1.24 -9.96
CA LEU A 362 4.35 0.95 -11.28
C LEU A 362 5.40 0.31 -12.21
N ASP A 363 6.67 0.67 -12.08
CA ASP A 363 7.76 0.00 -12.80
C ASP A 363 7.84 -1.50 -12.47
N LEU A 364 7.42 -1.95 -11.28
CA LEU A 364 7.29 -3.39 -10.97
C LEU A 364 6.26 -4.07 -11.87
N PHE A 365 5.16 -3.42 -12.22
CA PHE A 365 4.16 -3.96 -13.14
C PHE A 365 4.66 -3.97 -14.58
N TRP A 366 5.33 -2.90 -15.01
CA TRP A 366 5.86 -2.78 -16.37
C TRP A 366 6.98 -3.77 -16.66
N ARG A 367 7.86 -4.04 -15.69
CA ARG A 367 8.88 -5.10 -15.78
C ARG A 367 8.29 -6.50 -15.98
N ASN A 368 7.01 -6.68 -15.65
CA ASN A 368 6.29 -7.94 -15.80
C ASN A 368 5.22 -7.89 -16.90
N ASN A 369 5.25 -6.87 -17.76
CA ASN A 369 4.32 -6.68 -18.89
C ASN A 369 2.84 -6.75 -18.49
N ILE A 370 2.50 -6.25 -17.29
CA ILE A 370 1.11 -6.18 -16.86
C ILE A 370 0.39 -5.08 -17.64
N ASP A 371 -0.85 -5.36 -18.07
CA ASP A 371 -1.68 -4.39 -18.79
C ASP A 371 -2.02 -3.21 -17.86
N PRO A 372 -1.66 -1.96 -18.21
CA PRO A 372 -1.98 -0.78 -17.41
C PRO A 372 -3.49 -0.59 -17.18
N ASP A 373 -4.36 -1.05 -18.08
CA ASP A 373 -5.81 -0.97 -17.89
C ASP A 373 -6.31 -1.80 -16.70
N LYS A 374 -5.54 -2.81 -16.26
CA LYS A 374 -5.84 -3.61 -15.07
C LYS A 374 -5.36 -2.99 -13.76
N ILE A 375 -4.71 -1.84 -13.81
CA ILE A 375 -4.14 -1.21 -12.63
C ILE A 375 -5.00 -0.02 -12.21
N VAL A 376 -5.39 0.00 -10.93
CA VAL A 376 -6.14 1.07 -10.29
C VAL A 376 -5.27 1.71 -9.22
N LEU A 377 -4.98 3.01 -9.36
CA LEU A 377 -4.09 3.77 -8.48
C LEU A 377 -4.80 4.11 -7.16
N GLY A 378 -4.22 3.72 -6.02
CA GLY A 378 -4.73 4.10 -4.70
C GLY A 378 -4.34 5.51 -4.27
N LEU A 379 -5.29 6.22 -3.68
CA LEU A 379 -5.17 7.57 -3.13
C LEU A 379 -5.65 7.57 -1.67
N GLY A 380 -5.00 8.34 -0.81
CA GLY A 380 -5.36 8.45 0.60
C GLY A 380 -6.30 9.62 0.89
N PHE A 381 -7.41 9.37 1.58
CA PHE A 381 -8.25 10.40 2.24
C PHE A 381 -7.86 10.55 3.72
N TYR A 382 -6.56 10.41 4.00
CA TYR A 382 -5.91 10.63 5.30
C TYR A 382 -4.48 11.05 5.07
N GLY A 383 -3.76 11.30 6.17
CA GLY A 383 -2.32 11.51 6.18
C GLY A 383 -1.64 10.75 7.31
N ARG A 384 -0.37 10.38 7.11
CA ARG A 384 0.52 10.01 8.22
C ARG A 384 1.20 11.25 8.77
N SER A 385 1.27 11.31 10.10
CA SER A 385 1.63 12.51 10.83
C SER A 385 2.71 12.24 11.88
N PHE A 386 3.50 13.27 12.18
CA PHE A 386 4.67 13.18 13.04
C PHE A 386 4.74 14.35 14.02
N THR A 387 5.33 14.11 15.17
CA THR A 387 5.85 15.17 16.05
C THR A 387 7.33 15.36 15.73
N LEU A 388 7.67 16.51 15.13
CA LEU A 388 9.02 16.88 14.74
C LEU A 388 9.93 17.03 15.97
N ALA A 389 11.14 16.49 15.88
CA ALA A 389 12.16 16.61 16.92
C ALA A 389 12.84 18.00 16.92
N ASP A 390 12.94 18.62 15.73
CA ASP A 390 13.40 19.98 15.55
C ASP A 390 12.27 20.85 14.96
N PRO A 391 11.58 21.67 15.77
CA PRO A 391 10.51 22.56 15.32
C PRO A 391 10.90 23.57 14.23
N SER A 392 12.21 23.84 14.06
CA SER A 392 12.70 24.75 13.03
C SER A 392 12.78 24.08 11.64
N CYS A 393 12.74 22.75 11.59
CA CYS A 393 12.74 21.95 10.37
C CYS A 393 11.32 21.46 10.08
N GLN A 394 10.69 21.96 9.01
CA GLN A 394 9.29 21.67 8.69
C GLN A 394 9.06 21.01 7.31
N SER A 395 10.13 20.73 6.57
CA SER A 395 10.07 20.03 5.28
C SER A 395 10.03 18.51 5.45
N ALA A 396 9.81 17.78 4.35
CA ALA A 396 10.13 16.35 4.32
C ALA A 396 11.63 16.13 4.65
N GLY A 397 11.95 15.00 5.26
CA GLY A 397 13.28 14.64 5.73
C GLY A 397 13.67 15.21 7.11
N CYS A 398 12.81 16.03 7.73
CA CYS A 398 13.06 16.56 9.08
C CYS A 398 12.94 15.46 10.14
N PRO A 399 13.78 15.47 11.20
CA PRO A 399 13.74 14.42 12.21
C PRO A 399 12.43 14.45 13.01
N PHE A 400 11.89 13.29 13.35
CA PHE A 400 10.71 13.16 14.23
C PHE A 400 11.04 12.44 15.54
N SER A 401 10.21 12.67 16.56
CA SER A 401 10.30 12.03 17.89
C SER A 401 9.17 11.02 18.16
N GLY A 402 8.11 11.05 17.36
CA GLY A 402 7.03 10.07 17.34
C GLY A 402 5.92 10.48 16.38
N GLY A 403 4.75 9.85 16.49
CA GLY A 403 3.54 10.29 15.78
C GLY A 403 3.07 11.66 16.25
N ALA A 404 2.35 12.37 15.39
CA ALA A 404 1.62 13.56 15.82
C ALA A 404 0.54 13.19 16.86
N LYS A 405 0.11 14.18 17.63
CA LYS A 405 -0.95 14.03 18.62
C LYS A 405 -2.20 13.44 17.96
N PRO A 406 -2.87 12.46 18.59
CA PRO A 406 -4.09 11.88 18.06
C PRO A 406 -5.14 12.94 17.73
N GLY A 407 -5.75 12.83 16.55
CA GLY A 407 -6.90 13.64 16.19
C GLY A 407 -8.13 13.29 17.05
N PRO A 408 -9.10 14.23 17.17
CA PRO A 408 -10.29 14.02 18.00
C PRO A 408 -11.22 12.91 17.48
N CYS A 409 -11.19 12.63 16.18
CA CYS A 409 -12.03 11.64 15.51
C CYS A 409 -11.30 10.30 15.31
N SER A 410 -10.10 10.32 14.73
CA SER A 410 -9.32 9.11 14.49
C SER A 410 -8.77 8.48 15.77
N GLN A 411 -8.51 9.29 16.80
CA GLN A 411 -7.92 8.87 18.08
C GLN A 411 -6.64 8.04 17.94
N ASN A 412 -5.93 8.19 16.82
CA ASN A 412 -4.74 7.43 16.49
C ASN A 412 -3.52 8.35 16.37
N SER A 413 -2.49 8.09 17.18
CA SER A 413 -1.23 8.84 17.07
C SER A 413 -0.58 8.55 15.73
N GLY A 414 -0.14 9.59 15.03
CA GLY A 414 0.55 9.48 13.76
C GLY A 414 -0.34 9.22 12.53
N THR A 415 -1.66 9.32 12.67
CA THR A 415 -2.61 9.28 11.54
C THR A 415 -3.70 10.32 11.75
N LEU A 416 -4.10 11.02 10.70
CA LEU A 416 -5.22 11.96 10.73
C LEU A 416 -6.08 11.77 9.49
N THR A 417 -7.41 11.75 9.65
CA THR A 417 -8.32 11.70 8.48
C THR A 417 -8.27 13.00 7.69
N ALA A 418 -8.67 12.98 6.41
CA ALA A 418 -8.78 14.20 5.62
C ALA A 418 -9.73 15.22 6.27
N TYR A 419 -10.83 14.75 6.89
CA TYR A 419 -11.67 15.59 7.74
C TYR A 419 -10.87 16.35 8.81
N GLU A 420 -10.04 15.66 9.60
CA GLU A 420 -9.24 16.27 10.68
C GLU A 420 -8.19 17.23 10.16
N ILE A 421 -7.48 16.86 9.10
CA ILE A 421 -6.44 17.70 8.47
C ILE A 421 -7.07 18.99 7.95
N ARG A 422 -8.24 18.91 7.32
CA ARG A 422 -8.98 20.08 6.85
C ARG A 422 -9.45 20.97 8.00
N GLN A 423 -9.83 20.41 9.16
CA GLN A 423 -10.14 21.22 10.34
C GLN A 423 -8.90 21.96 10.86
N ILE A 424 -7.74 21.31 10.85
CA ILE A 424 -6.46 21.95 11.22
C ILE A 424 -6.16 23.12 10.29
N ILE A 425 -6.29 22.92 8.97
CA ILE A 425 -6.09 23.99 7.97
C ILE A 425 -7.11 25.12 8.16
N ALA A 426 -8.39 24.79 8.32
CA ALA A 426 -9.48 25.77 8.47
C ALA A 426 -9.37 26.60 9.76
N SER A 427 -8.66 26.13 10.78
CA SER A 427 -8.39 26.89 12.00
C SER A 427 -7.52 28.14 11.75
N GLY A 428 -6.81 28.20 10.62
CA GLY A 428 -5.89 29.29 10.27
C GLY A 428 -4.53 29.24 10.98
N ALA A 429 -4.28 28.22 11.81
CA ALA A 429 -3.04 28.05 12.58
C ALA A 429 -2.01 27.13 11.90
N ALA A 430 -2.34 26.60 10.71
CA ALA A 430 -1.47 25.68 9.97
C ALA A 430 -0.77 26.38 8.80
N GLN A 431 0.45 25.95 8.50
CA GLN A 431 1.12 26.24 7.26
C GLN A 431 0.95 25.05 6.32
N VAL A 432 0.61 25.33 5.06
CA VAL A 432 0.45 24.32 4.01
C VAL A 432 1.48 24.60 2.92
N THR A 433 2.28 23.59 2.56
CA THR A 433 3.33 23.69 1.55
C THR A 433 3.27 22.50 0.61
N LEU A 434 3.14 22.76 -0.69
CA LEU A 434 3.18 21.74 -1.73
C LEU A 434 4.62 21.26 -1.95
N ASP A 435 4.83 19.95 -1.87
CA ASP A 435 5.99 19.28 -2.46
C ASP A 435 5.61 18.79 -3.87
N PRO A 436 6.08 19.46 -4.94
CA PRO A 436 5.69 19.13 -6.30
C PRO A 436 6.37 17.87 -6.85
N GLU A 437 7.49 17.43 -6.25
CA GLU A 437 8.19 16.22 -6.69
C GLU A 437 7.50 14.98 -6.16
N ALA A 438 7.19 14.98 -4.85
CA ALA A 438 6.40 13.94 -4.23
C ALA A 438 4.89 14.05 -4.57
N ALA A 439 4.44 15.20 -5.08
CA ALA A 439 3.04 15.51 -5.35
C ALA A 439 2.17 15.30 -4.10
N VAL A 440 2.47 16.05 -3.04
CA VAL A 440 1.77 16.02 -1.74
C VAL A 440 1.75 17.39 -1.10
N GLU A 441 0.75 17.63 -0.24
CA GLU A 441 0.72 18.79 0.64
C GLU A 441 1.32 18.40 1.99
N ILE A 442 2.24 19.25 2.48
CA ILE A 442 2.81 19.18 3.82
C ILE A 442 2.13 20.24 4.68
N VAL A 443 1.49 19.79 5.76
CA VAL A 443 0.78 20.65 6.71
C VAL A 443 1.52 20.62 8.04
N THR A 444 1.94 21.79 8.53
CA THR A 444 2.55 21.95 9.84
C THR A 444 1.73 22.86 10.74
N TRP A 445 1.64 22.53 12.03
CA TRP A 445 0.89 23.33 13.00
C TRP A 445 1.45 23.16 14.42
N GLY A 446 1.04 24.03 15.33
CA GLY A 446 1.36 23.89 16.75
C GLY A 446 2.86 23.95 17.11
N GLY A 447 3.71 24.34 16.17
CA GLY A 447 5.17 24.43 16.32
C GLY A 447 5.92 23.15 15.93
N ASP A 448 5.40 21.97 16.26
CA ASP A 448 6.09 20.69 16.11
C ASP A 448 5.27 19.58 15.44
N GLN A 449 4.04 19.86 15.00
CA GLN A 449 3.19 18.85 14.38
C GLN A 449 3.29 18.95 12.86
N TRP A 450 3.34 17.79 12.20
CA TRP A 450 3.53 17.65 10.76
C TRP A 450 2.62 16.55 10.23
N VAL A 451 2.01 16.75 9.07
CA VAL A 451 1.27 15.71 8.32
C VAL A 451 1.47 15.91 6.83
N SER A 452 1.62 14.82 6.10
CA SER A 452 1.49 14.82 4.63
C SER A 452 0.12 14.31 4.25
N TYR A 453 -0.52 14.94 3.28
CA TYR A 453 -1.81 14.50 2.76
C TYR A 453 -2.01 14.94 1.31
N ASP A 454 -3.11 14.49 0.72
CA ASP A 454 -3.50 14.82 -0.64
C ASP A 454 -4.72 15.76 -0.69
N ASP A 455 -4.75 16.64 -1.69
CA ASP A 455 -5.88 17.51 -2.02
C ASP A 455 -5.98 17.72 -3.57
N PHE A 456 -6.72 18.74 -4.03
CA PHE A 456 -6.92 18.94 -5.47
C PHE A 456 -5.62 19.05 -6.30
N PRO A 457 -4.66 19.94 -5.99
CA PRO A 457 -3.37 20.00 -6.68
C PRO A 457 -2.67 18.65 -6.81
N THR A 458 -2.58 17.90 -5.72
CA THR A 458 -1.78 16.67 -5.66
C THR A 458 -2.50 15.50 -6.34
N PHE A 459 -3.83 15.39 -6.15
CA PHE A 459 -4.67 14.48 -6.94
C PHE A 459 -4.51 14.74 -8.43
N LYS A 460 -4.51 16.01 -8.86
CA LYS A 460 -4.35 16.37 -10.26
C LYS A 460 -3.01 15.90 -10.82
N MET A 461 -1.91 16.10 -10.09
CA MET A 461 -0.58 15.62 -10.50
C MET A 461 -0.52 14.09 -10.63
N LYS A 462 -1.06 13.37 -9.64
CA LYS A 462 -1.10 11.89 -9.63
C LYS A 462 -1.99 11.35 -10.75
N ILE A 463 -3.15 11.96 -10.98
CA ILE A 463 -4.10 11.57 -12.04
C ILE A 463 -3.55 11.88 -13.44
N ASP A 464 -2.87 13.00 -13.62
CA ASP A 464 -2.24 13.33 -14.89
C ASP A 464 -1.20 12.29 -15.27
N TYR A 465 -0.34 11.92 -14.31
CA TYR A 465 0.63 10.85 -14.52
C TYR A 465 -0.04 9.49 -14.78
N ALA A 466 -1.05 9.13 -13.98
CA ALA A 466 -1.81 7.89 -14.18
C ALA A 466 -2.45 7.80 -15.57
N ASN A 467 -2.99 8.91 -16.08
CA ASN A 467 -3.51 9.00 -17.45
C ASN A 467 -2.39 8.88 -18.50
N GLU A 468 -1.24 9.50 -18.26
CA GLU A 468 -0.08 9.41 -19.15
C GLU A 468 0.38 7.96 -19.32
N VAL A 469 0.35 7.16 -18.24
CA VAL A 469 0.75 5.74 -18.25
C VAL A 469 -0.42 4.77 -18.35
N CYS A 470 -1.54 5.22 -18.91
CA CYS A 470 -2.68 4.39 -19.29
C CYS A 470 -3.41 3.66 -18.15
N LEU A 471 -3.29 4.09 -16.89
CA LEU A 471 -3.93 3.38 -15.78
C LEU A 471 -5.45 3.34 -15.94
N GLY A 472 -6.04 2.20 -15.60
CA GLY A 472 -7.47 1.92 -15.79
C GLY A 472 -8.39 2.45 -14.71
N GLY A 473 -7.89 3.23 -13.75
CA GLY A 473 -8.72 3.83 -12.71
C GLY A 473 -7.95 4.44 -11.54
N VAL A 474 -8.73 4.99 -10.62
CA VAL A 474 -8.30 5.39 -9.29
C VAL A 474 -9.16 4.74 -8.21
N MET A 475 -8.59 4.62 -7.03
CA MET A 475 -9.23 4.13 -5.83
C MET A 475 -8.93 5.06 -4.66
N VAL A 476 -9.86 5.20 -3.71
CA VAL A 476 -9.63 5.94 -2.46
C VAL A 476 -9.73 5.05 -1.23
N TRP A 477 -8.74 5.20 -0.34
CA TRP A 477 -8.77 4.71 1.03
C TRP A 477 -8.82 5.91 2.00
N ALA A 478 -9.92 6.18 2.69
CA ALA A 478 -11.26 5.65 2.46
C ALA A 478 -12.29 6.78 2.35
N VAL A 479 -13.40 6.54 1.65
CA VAL A 479 -14.39 7.58 1.33
C VAL A 479 -15.03 8.18 2.58
N ASP A 480 -15.17 7.38 3.64
CA ASP A 480 -15.75 7.79 4.91
C ASP A 480 -14.87 8.74 5.74
N GLN A 481 -13.61 8.92 5.33
CA GLN A 481 -12.67 9.87 5.93
C GLN A 481 -12.76 11.28 5.31
N ASP A 482 -13.60 11.44 4.28
CA ASP A 482 -14.04 12.74 3.77
C ASP A 482 -14.96 13.46 4.77
N ASP A 483 -15.26 14.73 4.50
CA ASP A 483 -16.27 15.47 5.26
C ASP A 483 -17.70 15.19 4.79
N GLY A 484 -18.68 15.54 5.63
CA GLY A 484 -20.10 15.42 5.28
C GLY A 484 -20.57 16.36 4.16
N GLN A 485 -19.65 17.06 3.48
CA GLN A 485 -19.90 17.90 2.30
C GLN A 485 -19.22 17.35 1.03
N ALA A 486 -18.69 16.12 1.10
CA ALA A 486 -18.02 15.44 0.00
C ALA A 486 -16.84 16.22 -0.57
N THR A 487 -16.10 16.97 0.25
CA THR A 487 -15.14 17.91 -0.32
C THR A 487 -13.96 17.22 -0.98
N MET A 488 -13.37 16.19 -0.35
CA MET A 488 -12.29 15.41 -0.98
C MET A 488 -12.78 14.70 -2.22
N THR A 489 -13.99 14.13 -2.15
CA THR A 489 -14.68 13.51 -3.29
C THR A 489 -14.85 14.49 -4.45
N ASN A 490 -15.23 15.74 -4.17
CA ASN A 490 -15.38 16.79 -5.17
C ASN A 490 -14.05 17.25 -5.75
N GLN A 491 -13.01 17.39 -4.91
CA GLN A 491 -11.66 17.70 -5.38
C GLN A 491 -11.13 16.60 -6.31
N LEU A 492 -11.34 15.33 -5.96
CA LEU A 492 -11.00 14.19 -6.80
C LEU A 492 -11.79 14.22 -8.14
N ALA A 493 -13.09 14.48 -8.10
CA ALA A 493 -13.91 14.61 -9.30
C ALA A 493 -13.35 15.68 -10.26
N LEU A 494 -13.01 16.86 -9.72
CA LEU A 494 -12.39 17.93 -10.50
C LEU A 494 -11.03 17.52 -11.06
N ALA A 495 -10.20 16.83 -10.28
CA ALA A 495 -8.90 16.34 -10.71
C ALA A 495 -9.00 15.31 -11.85
N LEU A 496 -10.06 14.49 -11.83
CA LEU A 496 -10.42 13.56 -12.91
C LEU A 496 -11.00 14.27 -14.15
N GLY A 497 -11.29 15.57 -14.08
CA GLY A 497 -11.97 16.31 -15.15
C GLY A 497 -13.46 15.98 -15.27
N LEU A 498 -14.08 15.61 -14.15
CA LEU A 498 -15.51 15.38 -14.00
C LEU A 498 -16.16 16.55 -13.24
N PRO A 499 -17.48 16.77 -13.40
CA PRO A 499 -18.17 17.79 -12.61
C PRO A 499 -18.12 17.45 -11.12
N ALA A 500 -17.94 18.48 -10.28
CA ALA A 500 -18.13 18.32 -8.84
C ALA A 500 -19.58 17.91 -8.55
N ASN A 501 -19.75 17.09 -7.53
CA ASN A 501 -21.01 16.48 -7.17
C ASN A 501 -21.90 17.51 -6.46
N SER A 502 -22.68 18.27 -7.23
CA SER A 502 -23.59 19.30 -6.69
C SER A 502 -24.75 18.72 -5.87
N ALA A 503 -24.94 17.40 -5.88
CA ALA A 503 -25.99 16.69 -5.15
C ALA A 503 -25.61 16.29 -3.70
N ALA A 504 -24.34 16.45 -3.30
CA ALA A 504 -23.88 16.10 -1.95
C ALA A 504 -24.19 17.18 -0.89
N ALA A 505 -24.72 18.33 -1.30
CA ALA A 505 -25.41 19.24 -0.40
C ALA A 505 -26.75 18.61 0.00
N GLY A 506 -26.71 17.66 0.95
CA GLY A 506 -27.91 17.25 1.69
C GLY A 506 -28.62 18.49 2.22
N PRO A 507 -29.95 18.45 2.42
CA PRO A 507 -30.70 19.64 2.78
C PRO A 507 -30.04 20.28 4.00
N SER A 508 -29.60 21.53 3.83
CA SER A 508 -29.17 22.39 4.94
C SER A 508 -30.17 22.19 6.08
N ALA A 509 -29.68 22.00 7.30
CA ALA A 509 -30.50 21.89 8.51
C ALA A 509 -31.44 23.11 8.63
N GLY A 510 -32.55 23.05 7.92
CA GLY A 510 -33.62 24.02 7.93
C GLY A 510 -34.52 23.60 9.07
N ASN A 511 -34.57 24.46 10.08
CA ASN A 511 -35.49 24.44 11.22
C ASN A 511 -36.62 23.41 11.08
N VAL A 512 -36.51 22.31 11.82
CA VAL A 512 -37.68 21.49 12.17
C VAL A 512 -38.52 22.32 13.13
N THR A 513 -39.35 23.21 12.59
CA THR A 513 -40.51 23.71 13.32
C THR A 513 -41.57 22.63 13.29
N SER A 514 -41.88 22.11 14.47
CA SER A 514 -43.04 21.27 14.77
C SER A 514 -44.27 21.68 13.96
N ALA A 515 -44.70 20.81 13.04
CA ALA A 515 -46.02 20.84 12.46
C ALA A 515 -46.68 19.50 12.75
N ASP A 516 -47.35 19.50 13.89
CA ASP A 516 -48.35 18.55 14.34
C ASP A 516 -49.50 18.56 13.32
N GLN A 517 -49.65 17.52 12.50
CA GLN A 517 -50.92 17.19 11.82
C GLN A 517 -51.09 15.67 11.74
N GLY A 518 -52.14 15.22 12.45
CA GLY A 518 -52.46 13.83 12.67
C GLY A 518 -52.91 13.06 11.44
N ILE A 519 -52.73 11.75 11.53
CA ILE A 519 -53.36 10.77 10.66
C ILE A 519 -54.16 9.85 11.56
N GLU A 520 -55.49 9.97 11.47
CA GLU A 520 -56.45 9.04 12.03
C GLU A 520 -56.26 7.64 11.42
N PHE A 521 -56.12 6.63 12.27
CA PHE A 521 -56.27 5.24 11.89
C PHE A 521 -57.75 4.92 11.72
N LEU A 522 -58.18 4.57 10.51
CA LEU A 522 -59.46 3.90 10.29
C LEU A 522 -59.23 2.40 10.14
N SER A 523 -59.58 1.68 11.21
CA SER A 523 -59.86 0.25 11.21
C SER A 523 -61.35 0.02 10.92
N ASN A 524 -61.67 -0.56 9.77
CA ASN A 524 -62.64 -1.65 9.57
C ASN A 524 -62.71 -2.06 8.10
#